data_AF-A0A0T9RHH3-F1
#
_entry.id   AF-A0A0T9RHH3-F1
#
_cell.length_a   1.000
_cell.length_b   1.000
_cell.length_c   1.000
_cell.angle_alpha   90.00
_cell.angle_beta   90.00
_cell.angle_gamma   90.00
#
_symmetry.space_group_name_H-M   'P 1'
#
loop_
_entity.id
_entity.type
_entity.pdbx_description
1 polymer ?
#
loop_
_entity_poly.entity_id
_entity_poly.type
_entity_poly.pdbx_seq_one_letter_code
_entity_poly.pdbx_strand_id
1 'polypeptide(L)'
;MSNAIDYNNNVSPIRPHLEVVECRVADLDDGYTRLATMILEELAGADFTKRQFKVLLAVIRLTYGWNKPRDRIANSQISGIAKLPVKRVSETRVQLIKMNVLTAVGQMIGINKNVSEWAPPQIEVKSLKTGDEKSLNLGDSNPSKQGDTIDIIPKTVKTTTQTHDVVLDEVEKSKKKTPRQAGTNPRAKKTNPRAKMPEFDRDRFKNTWNCKAENHGLPKILSITTTTENGLKRLWASHLKQCDETGRTPRDVDTLINGYIEFGYQPTEWAKGSNPSGKKYGIETALRQEKIDEILGRDD
;
A
#
# COMPACT_ATOMS: atom_id res chain seq x y z
N MET A 1 -62.47 28.86 47.93
CA MET A 1 -61.76 29.09 46.66
C MET A 1 -60.34 28.60 46.85
N SER A 2 -60.03 27.39 46.37
CA SER A 2 -58.71 26.77 46.53
C SER A 2 -58.07 26.65 45.16
N ASN A 3 -57.05 27.47 44.91
CA ASN A 3 -56.29 27.51 43.66
C ASN A 3 -55.33 26.31 43.61
N ALA A 4 -55.56 25.41 42.66
CA ALA A 4 -54.56 24.42 42.26
C ALA A 4 -53.54 25.10 41.35
N ILE A 5 -52.28 25.17 41.77
CA ILE A 5 -51.17 25.61 40.92
C ILE A 5 -50.58 24.37 40.27
N ASP A 6 -50.81 24.24 38.97
CA ASP A 6 -50.22 23.19 38.13
C ASP A 6 -48.77 23.60 37.81
N TYR A 7 -47.80 23.04 38.54
CA TYR A 7 -46.38 23.19 38.23
C TYR A 7 -46.02 22.20 37.12
N ASN A 8 -46.27 22.61 35.87
CA ASN A 8 -45.86 21.85 34.70
C ASN A 8 -44.33 21.81 34.60
N ASN A 9 -43.75 20.65 34.91
CA ASN A 9 -42.32 20.36 34.91
C ASN A 9 -41.79 20.31 33.47
N ASN A 10 -41.34 21.45 32.94
CA ASN A 10 -40.80 21.54 31.59
C ASN A 10 -39.31 21.13 31.54
N VAL A 11 -39.03 19.85 31.80
CA VAL A 11 -37.68 19.28 31.65
C VAL A 11 -37.49 18.91 30.18
N SER A 12 -36.86 19.81 29.42
CA SER A 12 -36.42 19.50 28.06
C SER A 12 -35.23 18.54 28.11
N PRO A 13 -35.27 17.38 27.43
CA PRO A 13 -34.13 16.47 27.38
C PRO A 13 -32.94 17.15 26.69
N ILE A 14 -31.82 17.29 27.40
CA ILE A 14 -30.55 17.70 26.80
C ILE A 14 -30.13 16.57 25.84
N ARG A 15 -30.36 16.77 24.54
CA ARG A 15 -29.87 15.86 23.52
C ARG A 15 -28.37 16.13 23.38
N PRO A 16 -27.48 15.17 23.66
CA PRO A 16 -26.05 15.38 23.44
C PRO A 16 -25.82 15.66 21.96
N HIS A 17 -25.06 16.70 21.67
CA HIS A 17 -24.64 17.02 20.31
C HIS A 17 -23.75 15.86 19.82
N LEU A 18 -24.31 14.98 18.98
CA LEU A 18 -23.56 13.93 18.32
C LEU A 18 -22.67 14.59 17.25
N GLU A 19 -21.45 14.96 17.62
CA GLU A 19 -20.42 15.25 16.63
C GLU A 19 -20.19 13.96 15.82
N VAL A 20 -20.48 14.03 14.52
CA VAL A 20 -20.17 12.96 13.59
C VAL A 20 -18.64 12.81 13.59
N VAL A 21 -18.15 11.78 14.28
CA VAL A 21 -16.75 11.40 14.19
C VAL A 21 -16.53 10.81 12.81
N GLU A 22 -16.09 11.65 11.87
CA GLU A 22 -15.72 11.20 10.53
C GLU A 22 -14.68 10.08 10.66
N CYS A 23 -14.99 8.92 10.10
CA CYS A 23 -14.09 7.78 10.11
C CYS A 23 -12.91 8.09 9.19
N ARG A 24 -11.78 8.54 9.76
CA ARG A 24 -10.55 8.78 9.00
C ARG A 24 -9.92 7.45 8.61
N VAL A 25 -10.21 7.02 7.39
CA VAL A 25 -9.54 5.89 6.76
C VAL A 25 -8.24 6.41 6.16
N ALA A 26 -7.13 5.72 6.41
CA ALA A 26 -5.85 6.07 5.78
C ALA A 26 -5.90 5.69 4.29
N ASP A 27 -5.91 6.70 3.41
CA ASP A 27 -5.79 6.52 1.96
C ASP A 27 -4.35 6.81 1.51
N LEU A 28 -3.89 6.12 0.46
CA LEU A 28 -2.63 6.45 -0.20
C LEU A 28 -2.70 7.77 -0.96
N ASP A 29 -3.91 8.21 -1.32
CA ASP A 29 -4.16 9.52 -1.94
C ASP A 29 -3.86 10.69 -0.99
N ASP A 30 -3.92 10.47 0.33
CA ASP A 30 -3.46 11.43 1.36
C ASP A 30 -1.93 11.52 1.46
N GLY A 31 -1.23 10.78 0.60
CA GLY A 31 0.21 10.73 0.49
C GLY A 31 0.84 9.53 1.20
N TYR A 32 2.07 9.23 0.80
CA TYR A 32 2.84 8.12 1.33
C TYR A 32 4.30 8.51 1.53
N THR A 33 4.99 7.79 2.42
CA THR A 33 6.42 8.01 2.65
C THR A 33 7.22 6.90 1.96
N ARG A 34 8.03 7.27 0.97
CA ARG A 34 8.92 6.35 0.26
C ARG A 34 10.12 6.02 1.12
N LEU A 35 10.32 4.74 1.43
CA LEU A 35 11.47 4.24 2.16
C LEU A 35 12.13 3.12 1.34
N ALA A 36 13.46 3.02 1.38
CA ALA A 36 14.15 1.88 0.78
C ALA A 36 13.81 0.61 1.56
N THR A 37 13.51 -0.49 0.86
CA THR A 37 13.12 -1.77 1.48
C THR A 37 14.16 -2.25 2.50
N MET A 38 15.45 -2.13 2.17
CA MET A 38 16.54 -2.50 3.08
C MET A 38 16.49 -1.72 4.41
N ILE A 39 16.20 -0.40 4.38
CA ILE A 39 16.05 0.40 5.60
C ILE A 39 14.81 -0.05 6.39
N LEU A 40 13.73 -0.42 5.70
CA LEU A 40 12.50 -0.88 6.34
C LEU A 40 12.72 -2.23 7.05
N GLU A 41 13.41 -3.15 6.39
CA GLU A 41 13.76 -4.48 6.92
C GLU A 41 14.67 -4.37 8.14
N GLU A 42 15.70 -3.53 8.08
CA GLU A 42 16.62 -3.29 9.21
C GLU A 42 15.91 -2.62 10.39
N LEU A 43 15.03 -1.64 10.12
CA LEU A 43 14.18 -1.08 11.17
C LEU A 43 13.26 -2.13 11.79
N ALA A 44 12.76 -3.09 11.01
CA ALA A 44 11.88 -4.14 11.50
C ALA A 44 12.62 -5.22 12.30
N GLY A 45 13.86 -5.54 11.94
CA GLY A 45 14.68 -6.57 12.59
C GLY A 45 15.44 -6.09 13.83
N ALA A 46 15.71 -4.78 13.96
CA ALA A 46 16.49 -4.24 15.07
C ALA A 46 15.65 -4.03 16.36
N ASP A 47 16.28 -4.29 17.51
CA ASP A 47 15.66 -4.18 18.84
C ASP A 47 15.62 -2.73 19.35
N PHE A 48 14.93 -1.85 18.63
CA PHE A 48 14.70 -0.50 19.13
C PHE A 48 13.62 -0.48 20.21
N THR A 49 13.85 0.32 21.24
CA THR A 49 12.81 0.61 22.23
C THR A 49 11.61 1.31 21.55
N LYS A 50 10.41 1.16 22.11
CA LYS A 50 9.20 1.87 21.64
C LYS A 50 9.42 3.38 21.45
N ARG A 51 10.25 3.99 22.30
CA ARG A 51 10.58 5.41 22.23
C ARG A 51 11.48 5.73 21.04
N GLN A 52 12.51 4.93 20.82
CA GLN A 52 13.40 5.04 19.66
C GLN A 52 12.63 4.90 18.36
N PHE A 53 11.76 3.88 18.24
CA PHE A 53 10.89 3.72 17.07
C PHE A 53 10.03 4.94 16.78
N LYS A 54 9.38 5.51 17.81
CA LYS A 54 8.57 6.72 17.66
C LYS A 54 9.37 7.90 17.12
N VAL A 55 10.60 8.09 17.61
CA VAL A 55 11.49 9.15 17.13
C VAL A 55 11.96 8.88 15.71
N LEU A 56 12.33 7.63 15.37
CA LEU A 56 12.72 7.23 14.01
C LEU A 56 11.59 7.47 13.01
N LEU A 57 10.37 7.04 13.32
CA LEU A 57 9.19 7.29 12.46
C LEU A 57 8.91 8.78 12.27
N ALA A 58 9.06 9.59 13.32
CA ALA A 58 8.90 11.03 13.23
C ALA A 58 9.98 11.68 12.33
N VAL A 59 11.24 11.25 12.44
CA VAL A 59 12.32 11.71 11.56
C VAL A 59 12.06 11.28 10.11
N ILE A 60 11.64 10.04 9.88
CA ILE A 60 11.27 9.53 8.54
C ILE A 60 10.13 10.37 7.95
N ARG A 61 9.08 10.67 8.72
CA ARG A 61 7.97 11.50 8.26
C ARG A 61 8.38 12.92 7.92
N LEU A 62 9.33 13.51 8.66
CA LEU A 62 9.84 14.87 8.44
C LEU A 62 10.95 14.97 7.39
N THR A 63 11.49 13.83 6.94
CA THR A 63 12.53 13.76 5.90
C THR A 63 11.96 13.13 4.63
N TYR A 64 11.88 11.80 4.58
CA TYR A 64 11.36 11.05 3.45
C TYR A 64 9.90 11.37 3.14
N GLY A 65 9.08 11.70 4.15
CA GLY A 65 7.72 12.18 3.94
C GLY A 65 7.62 13.52 3.20
N TRP A 66 8.75 14.23 3.05
CA TRP A 66 8.93 15.44 2.23
C TRP A 66 9.87 15.20 1.05
N ASN A 67 10.17 13.94 0.71
CA ASN A 67 11.15 13.54 -0.32
C ASN A 67 12.55 14.12 -0.13
N LYS A 68 13.00 14.32 1.13
CA LYS A 68 14.36 14.77 1.46
C LYS A 68 15.12 13.67 2.22
N PRO A 69 16.43 13.45 1.94
CA PRO A 69 17.21 12.47 2.70
C PRO A 69 17.58 12.94 4.11
N ARG A 70 17.62 14.25 4.34
CA ARG A 70 17.93 14.90 5.62
C ARG A 70 17.24 16.27 5.65
N ASP A 71 16.89 16.77 6.83
CA ASP A 71 16.32 18.11 6.98
C ASP A 71 16.73 18.75 8.31
N ARG A 72 16.60 20.08 8.43
CA ARG A 72 16.78 20.81 9.69
C ARG A 72 15.53 20.64 10.53
N ILE A 73 15.58 19.73 11.50
CA ILE A 73 14.42 19.35 12.30
C ILE A 73 14.65 19.72 13.77
N ALA A 74 13.77 20.57 14.29
CA ALA A 74 13.74 20.93 15.70
C ALA A 74 13.15 19.81 16.55
N ASN A 75 13.63 19.67 17.80
CA ASN A 75 13.13 18.64 18.72
C ASN A 75 11.64 18.82 19.07
N SER A 76 11.12 20.06 19.02
CA SER A 76 9.69 20.37 19.18
C SER A 76 8.81 19.77 18.07
N GLN A 77 9.29 19.77 16.82
CA GLN A 77 8.57 19.17 15.69
C GLN A 77 8.50 17.64 15.83
N ILE A 78 9.62 17.01 16.18
CA ILE A 78 9.68 15.56 16.44
C ILE A 78 8.78 15.21 17.62
N SER A 79 8.81 16.01 18.68
CA SER A 79 7.95 15.89 19.87
C SER A 79 6.46 15.87 19.51
N GLY A 80 6.02 16.77 18.61
CA GLY A 80 4.64 16.83 18.14
C GLY A 80 4.20 15.55 17.42
N ILE A 81 5.02 15.02 16.52
CA ILE A 81 4.69 13.80 15.76
C ILE A 81 4.79 12.55 16.63
N ALA A 82 5.87 12.40 17.39
CA ALA A 82 6.12 11.22 18.22
C ALA A 82 5.20 11.14 19.45
N LYS A 83 4.55 12.27 19.81
CA LYS A 83 3.76 12.44 21.04
C LYS A 83 4.58 12.04 22.26
N LEU A 84 5.76 12.66 22.39
CA LEU A 84 6.72 12.45 23.47
C LEU A 84 7.19 13.81 23.99
N PRO A 85 7.53 13.97 25.29
CA PRO A 85 8.12 15.21 25.77
C PRO A 85 9.45 15.55 25.08
N VAL A 86 9.70 16.83 24.80
CA VAL A 86 10.91 17.33 24.11
C VAL A 86 12.21 16.81 24.74
N LYS A 87 12.28 16.77 26.09
CA LYS A 87 13.45 16.22 26.80
C LYS A 87 13.72 14.76 26.42
N ARG A 88 12.69 13.92 26.35
CA ARG A 88 12.81 12.50 25.97
C ARG A 88 13.20 12.34 24.50
N VAL A 89 12.69 13.19 23.63
CA VAL A 89 13.11 13.24 22.22
C VAL A 89 14.60 13.58 22.12
N SER A 90 15.07 14.57 22.86
CA SER A 90 16.48 14.97 22.88
C SER A 90 17.38 13.82 23.31
N GLU A 91 17.07 13.16 24.44
CA GLU A 91 17.78 11.97 24.94
C GLU A 91 17.83 10.85 23.88
N THR A 92 16.68 10.55 23.28
CA THR A 92 16.54 9.45 22.29
C THR A 92 17.29 9.77 21.00
N ARG A 93 17.27 11.03 20.55
CA ARG A 93 18.00 11.49 19.36
C ARG A 93 19.50 11.29 19.53
N VAL A 94 20.04 11.67 20.68
CA VAL A 94 21.47 11.45 20.99
C VAL A 94 21.81 9.96 20.99
N GLN A 95 20.96 9.11 21.59
CA GLN A 95 21.16 7.65 21.56
C GLN A 95 21.17 7.08 20.14
N LEU A 96 20.22 7.49 19.29
CA LEU A 96 20.12 7.00 17.91
C LEU A 96 21.26 7.47 17.01
N ILE A 97 21.81 8.67 17.27
CA ILE A 97 23.04 9.14 16.61
C ILE A 97 24.23 8.31 17.09
N LYS A 98 24.32 8.02 18.40
CA LYS A 98 25.39 7.17 18.95
C LYS A 98 25.36 5.74 18.39
N MET A 99 24.17 5.21 18.13
CA MET A 99 23.96 3.91 17.46
C MET A 99 24.17 3.98 15.94
N ASN A 100 24.53 5.14 15.40
CA ASN A 100 24.74 5.41 13.99
C ASN A 100 23.54 5.11 13.07
N VAL A 101 22.34 5.08 13.64
CA VAL A 101 21.07 4.92 12.91
C VAL A 101 20.60 6.26 12.34
N LEU A 102 20.86 7.35 13.08
CA LEU A 102 20.66 8.71 12.61
C LEU A 102 22.00 9.36 12.31
N THR A 103 22.09 10.02 11.16
CA THR A 103 23.23 10.88 10.80
C THR A 103 22.89 12.33 11.09
N ALA A 104 23.84 13.05 11.66
CA ALA A 104 23.77 14.50 11.85
C ALA A 104 24.90 15.16 11.07
N VAL A 105 24.56 16.04 10.12
CA VAL A 105 25.52 16.85 9.37
C VAL A 105 25.18 18.31 9.62
N GLY A 106 25.98 18.96 10.48
CA GLY A 106 25.64 20.28 11.02
C GLY A 106 24.32 20.23 11.79
N GLN A 107 23.36 21.08 11.41
CA GLN A 107 22.02 21.12 12.01
C GLN A 107 21.00 20.18 11.34
N MET A 108 21.38 19.50 10.25
CA MET A 108 20.49 18.59 9.54
C MET A 108 20.55 17.19 10.13
N ILE A 109 19.40 16.52 10.19
CA ILE A 109 19.29 15.12 10.63
C ILE A 109 18.57 14.30 9.57
N GLY A 110 18.98 13.04 9.43
CA GLY A 110 18.32 12.04 8.59
C GLY A 110 18.71 10.62 8.99
N ILE A 111 18.01 9.63 8.44
CA ILE A 111 18.35 8.22 8.62
C ILE A 111 19.69 7.93 7.93
N ASN A 112 20.59 7.21 8.60
CA ASN A 112 21.81 6.73 7.99
C ASN A 112 21.48 5.66 6.94
N LYS A 113 21.84 5.91 5.68
CA LYS A 113 21.57 4.98 4.58
C LYS A 113 22.47 3.74 4.59
N ASN A 114 23.65 3.84 5.20
CA ASN A 114 24.57 2.72 5.31
C ASN A 114 24.18 1.87 6.53
N VAL A 115 23.24 0.94 6.34
CA VAL A 115 22.69 0.11 7.42
C VAL A 115 23.73 -0.80 8.07
N SER A 116 24.79 -1.15 7.35
CA SER A 116 25.90 -1.95 7.88
C SER A 116 26.67 -1.27 9.01
N GLU A 117 26.57 0.05 9.13
CA GLU A 117 27.23 0.79 10.21
C GLU A 117 26.33 0.95 11.45
N TRP A 118 25.08 0.47 11.40
CA TRP A 118 24.16 0.60 12.51
C TRP A 118 24.58 -0.32 13.66
N ALA A 119 24.57 0.21 14.87
CA ALA A 119 24.86 -0.52 16.10
C ALA A 119 23.67 -0.47 17.06
N PRO A 120 22.48 -1.01 16.68
CA PRO A 120 21.39 -1.18 17.63
C PRO A 120 21.81 -2.22 18.68
N PRO A 121 21.26 -2.14 19.91
CA PRO A 121 21.47 -3.20 20.89
C PRO A 121 20.95 -4.51 20.29
N GLN A 122 21.83 -5.50 20.15
CA GLN A 122 21.42 -6.84 19.69
C GLN A 122 20.91 -7.62 20.89
N ILE A 123 19.69 -8.15 20.82
CA ILE A 123 19.35 -9.30 21.66
C ILE A 123 20.16 -10.47 21.10
N GLU A 124 21.14 -10.96 21.86
CA GLU A 124 21.82 -12.20 21.53
C GLU A 124 20.76 -13.30 21.43
N VAL A 125 20.40 -13.66 20.19
CA VAL A 125 19.74 -14.91 19.91
C VAL A 125 20.79 -15.96 20.21
N LYS A 126 20.87 -16.41 21.47
CA LYS A 126 21.71 -17.55 21.83
C LYS A 126 21.29 -18.69 20.92
N SER A 127 22.12 -18.98 19.92
CA SER A 127 22.00 -20.20 19.13
C SER A 127 21.94 -21.34 20.14
N LEU A 128 20.88 -22.16 20.11
CA LEU A 128 20.84 -23.41 20.86
C LEU A 128 22.00 -24.27 20.35
N LYS A 129 23.17 -24.15 20.99
CA LYS A 129 24.26 -25.10 20.83
C LYS A 129 23.84 -26.35 21.57
N THR A 130 23.72 -27.43 20.81
CA THR A 130 23.62 -28.80 21.27
C THR A 130 24.70 -29.12 22.30
N GLY A 131 24.29 -29.69 23.44
CA GLY A 131 25.14 -30.42 24.38
C GLY A 131 25.68 -29.61 25.56
N ASP A 132 24.98 -29.63 26.69
CA ASP A 132 25.45 -30.35 27.89
C ASP A 132 24.37 -30.30 29.00
N GLU A 133 23.94 -31.48 29.41
CA GLU A 133 22.92 -31.73 30.42
C GLU A 133 23.38 -31.29 31.81
N LYS A 134 22.68 -30.31 32.41
CA LYS A 134 22.43 -30.31 33.86
C LYS A 134 21.00 -29.84 34.14
N SER A 135 20.21 -30.80 34.62
CA SER A 135 18.82 -30.70 35.04
C SER A 135 18.58 -29.58 36.07
N LEU A 136 17.61 -28.71 35.79
CA LEU A 136 16.87 -27.98 36.82
C LEU A 136 15.39 -28.21 36.58
N ASN A 137 14.77 -28.91 37.53
CA ASN A 137 13.35 -29.22 37.56
C ASN A 137 12.55 -27.93 37.75
N LEU A 138 11.64 -27.62 36.82
CA LEU A 138 10.53 -26.70 37.07
C LEU A 138 9.25 -27.28 36.46
N GLY A 139 8.22 -27.34 37.29
CA GLY A 139 7.03 -28.17 37.13
C GLY A 139 6.13 -27.86 35.94
N ASP A 140 5.29 -28.85 35.68
CA ASP A 140 4.38 -29.01 34.56
C ASP A 140 3.49 -27.79 34.28
N SER A 141 3.63 -27.26 33.07
CA SER A 141 2.57 -26.55 32.38
C SER A 141 2.76 -26.75 30.88
N ASN A 142 1.99 -27.69 30.35
CA ASN A 142 2.04 -28.22 29.00
C ASN A 142 1.60 -27.16 27.97
N PRO A 143 2.43 -26.73 26.99
CA PRO A 143 1.93 -26.15 25.75
C PRO A 143 1.81 -27.27 24.70
N SER A 144 0.58 -27.46 24.19
CA SER A 144 0.29 -28.44 23.16
C SER A 144 1.07 -28.16 21.86
N LYS A 145 1.66 -29.22 21.34
CA LYS A 145 2.51 -29.29 20.15
C LYS A 145 1.69 -29.18 18.86
N GLN A 146 2.15 -28.37 17.90
CA GLN A 146 2.21 -28.62 16.44
C GLN A 146 2.26 -27.27 15.71
N GLY A 147 3.25 -26.92 14.91
CA GLY A 147 4.46 -27.57 14.44
C GLY A 147 5.01 -26.63 13.37
N ASP A 148 6.23 -26.14 13.57
CA ASP A 148 6.94 -25.35 12.56
C ASP A 148 7.31 -26.25 11.40
N THR A 149 7.01 -25.82 10.17
CA THR A 149 7.87 -25.85 8.98
C THR A 149 7.06 -25.27 7.82
N ILE A 150 7.37 -24.05 7.38
CA ILE A 150 7.06 -23.63 6.01
C ILE A 150 8.38 -23.67 5.26
N ASP A 151 8.54 -24.73 4.47
CA ASP A 151 9.63 -24.91 3.54
C ASP A 151 9.72 -23.72 2.58
N ILE A 152 10.87 -23.04 2.59
CA ILE A 152 11.24 -22.05 1.58
C ILE A 152 11.77 -22.82 0.37
N ILE A 153 10.95 -22.97 -0.67
CA ILE A 153 11.40 -23.54 -1.95
C ILE A 153 11.69 -22.40 -2.95
N PRO A 154 12.92 -22.28 -3.48
CA PRO A 154 13.25 -21.34 -4.55
C PRO A 154 12.72 -21.85 -5.90
N LYS A 155 11.95 -21.03 -6.62
CA LYS A 155 11.57 -21.33 -8.00
C LYS A 155 12.76 -21.08 -8.93
N THR A 156 13.45 -22.17 -9.24
CA THR A 156 14.35 -22.29 -10.38
C THR A 156 13.54 -22.27 -11.68
N VAL A 157 14.07 -21.53 -12.66
CA VAL A 157 13.57 -21.43 -14.03
C VAL A 157 13.93 -22.72 -14.78
N LYS A 158 12.96 -23.38 -15.40
CA LYS A 158 13.20 -24.28 -16.54
C LYS A 158 12.09 -24.16 -17.58
N THR A 159 12.50 -23.70 -18.76
CA THR A 159 11.87 -23.88 -20.06
C THR A 159 11.81 -25.37 -20.43
N THR A 160 10.73 -25.85 -21.07
CA THR A 160 10.70 -26.65 -22.33
C THR A 160 9.35 -27.36 -22.52
N THR A 161 9.00 -27.48 -23.79
CA THR A 161 7.72 -27.71 -24.49
C THR A 161 7.25 -29.18 -24.59
N GLN A 162 5.96 -29.36 -24.93
CA GLN A 162 5.31 -30.43 -25.74
C GLN A 162 4.42 -31.52 -25.07
N THR A 163 3.12 -31.43 -25.41
CA THR A 163 2.09 -32.44 -25.78
C THR A 163 2.26 -33.93 -25.44
N HIS A 164 1.23 -34.53 -24.79
CA HIS A 164 0.35 -35.54 -25.38
C HIS A 164 -0.90 -35.84 -24.51
N ASP A 165 -2.04 -36.09 -25.17
CA ASP A 165 -3.33 -36.53 -24.59
C ASP A 165 -3.30 -37.97 -24.05
N VAL A 166 -4.00 -38.23 -22.94
CA VAL A 166 -4.78 -39.46 -22.67
C VAL A 166 -5.97 -39.14 -21.73
N VAL A 167 -7.17 -39.47 -22.18
CA VAL A 167 -8.44 -39.52 -21.41
C VAL A 167 -8.50 -40.85 -20.64
N LEU A 168 -8.98 -40.84 -19.39
CA LEU A 168 -9.93 -41.82 -18.82
C LEU A 168 -10.34 -41.48 -17.37
N ASP A 169 -11.63 -41.21 -17.28
CA ASP A 169 -12.63 -41.59 -16.27
C ASP A 169 -12.67 -41.08 -14.83
N GLU A 170 -13.91 -40.70 -14.52
CA GLU A 170 -14.50 -40.30 -13.27
C GLU A 170 -14.45 -41.41 -12.21
N VAL A 171 -14.24 -40.98 -10.96
CA VAL A 171 -15.02 -41.29 -9.74
C VAL A 171 -14.06 -41.41 -8.56
N GLU A 172 -13.93 -40.32 -7.80
CA GLU A 172 -14.02 -40.42 -6.34
C GLU A 172 -14.50 -39.08 -5.77
N LYS A 173 -15.82 -39.01 -5.54
CA LYS A 173 -16.46 -37.97 -4.74
C LYS A 173 -16.08 -38.13 -3.27
N SER A 174 -16.06 -36.98 -2.59
CA SER A 174 -16.30 -36.80 -1.15
C SER A 174 -15.09 -36.76 -0.20
N LYS A 175 -14.38 -35.63 -0.21
CA LYS A 175 -13.90 -35.03 1.05
C LYS A 175 -14.66 -33.73 1.30
N LYS A 176 -15.53 -33.73 2.32
CA LYS A 176 -16.21 -32.51 2.80
C LYS A 176 -15.15 -31.50 3.22
N LYS A 177 -15.08 -30.37 2.50
CA LYS A 177 -14.25 -29.22 2.88
C LYS A 177 -14.73 -28.69 4.23
N THR A 178 -13.79 -28.41 5.13
CA THR A 178 -14.10 -27.76 6.41
C THR A 178 -14.51 -26.30 6.18
N PRO A 179 -15.28 -25.66 7.08
CA PRO A 179 -15.77 -24.28 6.91
C PRO A 179 -14.66 -23.24 6.59
N ARG A 180 -13.44 -23.51 7.03
CA ARG A 180 -12.25 -22.67 6.77
C ARG A 180 -11.77 -22.71 5.32
N GLN A 181 -12.05 -23.80 4.59
CA GLN A 181 -11.74 -23.97 3.17
C GLN A 181 -12.88 -23.50 2.24
N ALA A 182 -14.07 -23.22 2.78
CA ALA A 182 -15.23 -22.75 2.02
C ALA A 182 -15.34 -21.21 1.95
N GLY A 183 -14.41 -20.47 2.57
CA GLY A 183 -14.37 -19.01 2.46
C GLY A 183 -15.61 -18.29 3.02
N THR A 184 -16.28 -18.85 4.01
CA THR A 184 -17.40 -18.21 4.71
C THR A 184 -16.92 -17.46 5.94
N ASN A 185 -16.22 -16.34 5.73
CA ASN A 185 -16.23 -15.25 6.69
C ASN A 185 -17.40 -14.31 6.32
N PRO A 186 -18.49 -14.25 7.10
CA PRO A 186 -19.67 -13.46 6.75
C PRO A 186 -19.41 -11.95 6.63
N ARG A 187 -18.26 -11.46 7.11
CA ARG A 187 -17.93 -10.01 7.12
C ARG A 187 -16.92 -9.58 6.06
N ALA A 188 -16.31 -10.51 5.32
CA ALA A 188 -15.28 -10.21 4.31
C ALA A 188 -15.81 -10.05 2.88
N LYS A 189 -17.13 -9.85 2.70
CA LYS A 189 -17.75 -9.71 1.38
C LYS A 189 -18.52 -8.41 1.24
N LYS A 190 -17.77 -7.31 1.16
CA LYS A 190 -18.09 -6.23 0.22
C LYS A 190 -16.83 -5.68 -0.42
N THR A 191 -15.96 -6.55 -0.96
CA THR A 191 -15.29 -6.16 -2.20
C THR A 191 -16.41 -6.11 -3.23
N ASN A 192 -16.76 -4.90 -3.68
CA ASN A 192 -17.78 -4.72 -4.71
C ASN A 192 -17.38 -5.63 -5.90
N PRO A 193 -18.17 -6.64 -6.28
CA PRO A 193 -17.82 -7.53 -7.39
C PRO A 193 -17.58 -6.77 -8.70
N ARG A 194 -18.11 -5.55 -8.82
CA ARG A 194 -17.83 -4.61 -9.92
C ARG A 194 -16.38 -4.11 -10.00
N ALA A 195 -15.60 -4.17 -8.91
CA ALA A 195 -14.23 -3.66 -8.86
C ALA A 195 -13.18 -4.62 -9.45
N LYS A 196 -13.56 -5.87 -9.77
CA LYS A 196 -12.67 -6.76 -10.54
C LYS A 196 -12.80 -6.38 -12.01
N MET A 197 -11.77 -5.77 -12.57
CA MET A 197 -11.71 -5.48 -14.00
C MET A 197 -11.91 -6.80 -14.78
N PRO A 198 -12.89 -6.86 -15.69
CA PRO A 198 -13.08 -8.02 -16.54
C PRO A 198 -11.86 -8.26 -17.44
N GLU A 199 -11.80 -9.46 -18.00
CA GLU A 199 -10.78 -9.80 -18.99
C GLU A 199 -10.97 -8.93 -20.25
N PHE A 200 -9.85 -8.57 -20.89
CA PHE A 200 -9.83 -7.69 -22.05
C PHE A 200 -8.78 -8.21 -23.04
N ASP A 201 -8.95 -7.84 -24.30
CA ASP A 201 -8.04 -8.21 -25.37
C ASP A 201 -6.71 -7.42 -25.24
N ARG A 202 -5.73 -8.11 -24.67
CA ARG A 202 -4.38 -7.58 -24.45
C ARG A 202 -3.66 -7.23 -25.75
N ASP A 203 -3.91 -7.98 -26.83
CA ASP A 203 -3.25 -7.78 -28.11
C ASP A 203 -3.87 -6.59 -28.85
N ARG A 204 -5.20 -6.50 -28.85
CA ARG A 204 -5.91 -5.32 -29.35
C ARG A 204 -5.46 -4.04 -28.65
N PHE A 205 -5.41 -4.04 -27.31
CA PHE A 205 -4.94 -2.88 -26.55
C PHE A 205 -3.51 -2.45 -26.92
N LYS A 206 -2.57 -3.41 -27.01
CA LYS A 206 -1.18 -3.13 -27.43
C LYS A 206 -1.15 -2.51 -28.83
N ASN A 207 -1.91 -3.06 -29.76
CA ASN A 207 -1.96 -2.57 -31.14
C ASN A 207 -2.53 -1.13 -31.18
N THR A 208 -3.63 -0.87 -30.48
CA THR A 208 -4.25 0.46 -30.39
C THR A 208 -3.26 1.50 -29.82
N TRP A 209 -2.58 1.18 -28.73
CA TRP A 209 -1.55 2.07 -28.18
C TRP A 209 -0.39 2.27 -29.14
N ASN A 210 0.15 1.20 -29.73
CA ASN A 210 1.33 1.28 -30.58
C ASN A 210 1.06 2.06 -31.87
N CYS A 211 -0.14 1.95 -32.45
CA CYS A 211 -0.57 2.78 -33.58
C CYS A 211 -0.63 4.26 -33.19
N LYS A 212 -1.25 4.59 -32.05
CA LYS A 212 -1.29 5.98 -31.56
C LYS A 212 0.11 6.50 -31.23
N ALA A 213 0.94 5.68 -30.62
CA ALA A 213 2.31 6.03 -30.27
C ALA A 213 3.15 6.32 -31.51
N GLU A 214 2.98 5.53 -32.58
CA GLU A 214 3.62 5.78 -33.88
C GLU A 214 3.19 7.13 -34.46
N ASN A 215 1.88 7.39 -34.52
CA ASN A 215 1.33 8.61 -35.09
C ASN A 215 1.78 9.89 -34.36
N HIS A 216 2.00 9.82 -33.05
CA HIS A 216 2.44 10.97 -32.24
C HIS A 216 3.91 10.90 -31.82
N GLY A 217 4.68 9.95 -32.37
CA GLY A 217 6.10 9.77 -32.07
C GLY A 217 6.41 9.43 -30.60
N LEU A 218 5.52 8.75 -29.89
CA LEU A 218 5.66 8.30 -28.50
C LEU A 218 6.31 6.91 -28.39
N PRO A 219 6.76 6.49 -27.18
CA PRO A 219 7.28 5.14 -26.95
C PRO A 219 6.21 4.04 -27.14
N LYS A 220 6.51 3.05 -27.98
CA LYS A 220 5.73 1.81 -28.14
C LYS A 220 5.92 0.88 -26.94
N ILE A 221 4.99 -0.05 -26.73
CA ILE A 221 5.08 -1.10 -25.73
C ILE A 221 5.16 -2.48 -26.38
N LEU A 222 5.96 -3.37 -25.78
CA LEU A 222 6.08 -4.77 -26.19
C LEU A 222 5.15 -5.67 -25.36
N SER A 223 4.97 -5.33 -24.09
CA SER A 223 4.14 -6.07 -23.14
C SER A 223 3.36 -5.12 -22.24
N ILE A 224 2.27 -5.63 -21.68
CA ILE A 224 1.51 -4.91 -20.65
C ILE A 224 2.18 -5.20 -19.31
N THR A 225 2.80 -4.17 -18.74
CA THR A 225 3.45 -4.27 -17.43
C THR A 225 2.44 -4.17 -16.30
N THR A 226 2.84 -4.53 -15.08
CA THR A 226 1.99 -4.37 -13.87
C THR A 226 1.55 -2.92 -13.68
N THR A 227 2.40 -1.94 -14.03
CA THR A 227 2.05 -0.50 -13.97
C THR A 227 0.92 -0.17 -14.94
N THR A 228 1.01 -0.67 -16.18
CA THR A 228 -0.03 -0.49 -17.20
C THR A 228 -1.33 -1.18 -16.79
N GLU A 229 -1.27 -2.42 -16.28
CA GLU A 229 -2.45 -3.14 -15.77
C GLU A 229 -3.13 -2.39 -14.62
N ASN A 230 -2.37 -1.83 -13.69
CA ASN A 230 -2.92 -1.03 -12.61
C ASN A 230 -3.55 0.28 -13.12
N GLY A 231 -2.99 0.87 -14.18
CA GLY A 231 -3.59 2.00 -14.88
C GLY A 231 -4.93 1.68 -15.52
N LEU A 232 -5.04 0.53 -16.19
CA LEU A 232 -6.29 0.05 -16.77
C LEU A 232 -7.35 -0.24 -15.70
N LYS A 233 -6.96 -0.83 -14.56
CA LYS A 233 -7.87 -1.05 -13.43
C LYS A 233 -8.42 0.26 -12.88
N ARG A 234 -7.59 1.31 -12.78
CA ARG A 234 -8.05 2.65 -12.37
C ARG A 234 -9.02 3.23 -13.39
N LEU A 235 -8.70 3.16 -14.69
CA LEU A 235 -9.59 3.61 -15.77
C LEU A 235 -10.96 2.93 -15.69
N TRP A 236 -10.98 1.61 -15.53
CA TRP A 236 -12.22 0.83 -15.39
C TRP A 236 -13.02 1.24 -14.14
N ALA A 237 -12.35 1.42 -13.00
CA ALA A 237 -13.00 1.85 -11.77
C ALA A 237 -13.60 3.25 -11.87
N SER A 238 -12.87 4.22 -12.45
CA SER A 238 -13.38 5.58 -12.69
C SER A 238 -14.58 5.57 -13.64
N HIS A 239 -14.55 4.77 -14.72
CA HIS A 239 -15.66 4.66 -15.66
C HIS A 239 -16.92 4.08 -15.01
N LEU A 240 -16.79 3.06 -14.18
CA LEU A 240 -17.93 2.50 -13.44
C LEU A 240 -18.55 3.52 -12.48
N LYS A 241 -17.70 4.29 -11.78
CA LYS A 241 -18.17 5.36 -10.89
C LYS A 241 -18.94 6.43 -11.67
N GLN A 242 -18.41 6.87 -12.82
CA GLN A 242 -19.09 7.82 -13.69
C GLN A 242 -20.42 7.27 -14.21
N CYS A 243 -20.49 5.99 -14.60
CA CYS A 243 -21.73 5.35 -15.02
C CYS A 243 -22.77 5.34 -13.90
N ASP A 244 -22.35 5.05 -12.67
CA ASP A 244 -23.22 5.07 -11.49
C ASP A 244 -23.72 6.49 -11.16
N GLU A 245 -22.89 7.53 -11.35
CA GLU A 245 -23.26 8.94 -11.12
C GLU A 245 -24.16 9.53 -12.22
N THR A 246 -23.90 9.17 -13.48
CA THR A 246 -24.63 9.69 -14.65
C THR A 246 -25.85 8.85 -15.03
N GLY A 247 -26.03 7.69 -14.39
CA GLY A 247 -27.09 6.72 -14.72
C GLY A 247 -26.90 6.03 -16.07
N ARG A 248 -25.71 6.15 -16.71
CA ARG A 248 -25.39 5.49 -17.98
C ARG A 248 -25.02 4.02 -17.73
N THR A 249 -25.32 3.16 -18.70
CA THR A 249 -24.89 1.76 -18.64
C THR A 249 -23.40 1.62 -18.94
N PRO A 250 -22.63 0.85 -18.16
CA PRO A 250 -21.21 0.60 -18.43
C PRO A 250 -20.99 0.01 -19.82
N ARG A 251 -20.14 0.67 -20.62
CA ARG A 251 -19.59 0.10 -21.87
C ARG A 251 -18.79 -1.18 -21.59
N ASP A 252 -18.70 -2.03 -22.60
CA ASP A 252 -17.78 -3.17 -22.64
C ASP A 252 -16.32 -2.72 -22.38
N VAL A 253 -15.52 -3.56 -21.73
CA VAL A 253 -14.16 -3.22 -21.26
C VAL A 253 -13.25 -2.89 -22.41
N ASP A 254 -13.25 -3.70 -23.46
CA ASP A 254 -12.43 -3.48 -24.63
C ASP A 254 -12.85 -2.20 -25.37
N THR A 255 -14.15 -1.94 -25.43
CA THR A 255 -14.68 -0.70 -26.01
C THR A 255 -14.24 0.53 -25.21
N LEU A 256 -14.30 0.47 -23.88
CA LEU A 256 -13.83 1.55 -23.00
C LEU A 256 -12.34 1.80 -23.18
N ILE A 257 -11.51 0.77 -23.01
CA ILE A 257 -10.05 0.89 -23.00
C ILE A 257 -9.57 1.42 -24.36
N ASN A 258 -10.03 0.82 -25.45
CA ASN A 258 -9.59 1.24 -26.78
C ASN A 258 -10.14 2.61 -27.15
N GLY A 259 -11.41 2.91 -26.82
CA GLY A 259 -11.97 4.25 -27.06
C GLY A 259 -11.26 5.35 -26.26
N TYR A 260 -10.89 5.06 -25.01
CA TYR A 260 -10.09 5.97 -24.18
C TYR A 260 -8.72 6.23 -24.83
N ILE A 261 -8.01 5.18 -25.24
CA ILE A 261 -6.69 5.34 -25.85
C ILE A 261 -6.79 6.05 -27.20
N GLU A 262 -7.73 5.66 -28.06
CA GLU A 262 -7.82 6.13 -29.46
C GLU A 262 -8.41 7.53 -29.58
N PHE A 263 -9.47 7.85 -28.83
CA PHE A 263 -10.19 9.11 -28.97
C PHE A 263 -10.01 10.03 -27.77
N GLY A 264 -10.07 9.48 -26.56
CA GLY A 264 -10.02 10.26 -25.32
C GLY A 264 -8.65 10.89 -25.05
N TYR A 265 -7.60 10.08 -25.01
CA TYR A 265 -6.26 10.53 -24.65
C TYR A 265 -5.57 11.27 -25.81
N GLN A 266 -5.23 12.53 -25.57
CA GLN A 266 -4.47 13.36 -26.49
C GLN A 266 -3.08 13.68 -25.90
N PRO A 267 -1.98 13.21 -26.53
CA PRO A 267 -0.63 13.45 -26.03
C PRO A 267 -0.29 14.94 -26.06
N THR A 268 0.20 15.47 -24.93
CA THR A 268 0.67 16.85 -24.86
C THR A 268 2.01 17.03 -25.57
N GLU A 269 2.33 18.25 -26.00
CA GLU A 269 3.65 18.57 -26.59
C GLU A 269 4.79 18.17 -25.66
N TRP A 270 4.61 18.37 -24.35
CA TRP A 270 5.56 17.92 -23.35
C TRP A 270 5.78 16.39 -23.39
N ALA A 271 4.71 15.61 -23.53
CA ALA A 271 4.77 14.15 -23.61
C ALA A 271 5.46 13.67 -24.91
N LYS A 272 5.30 14.43 -26.00
CA LYS A 272 5.94 14.16 -27.30
C LYS A 272 7.44 14.49 -27.33
N GLY A 273 7.97 15.16 -26.31
CA GLY A 273 9.38 15.49 -26.18
C GLY A 273 9.70 16.98 -26.21
N SER A 274 8.70 17.87 -26.27
CA SER A 274 8.86 19.33 -26.18
C SER A 274 9.14 19.78 -24.75
N ASN A 275 10.12 19.15 -24.11
CA ASN A 275 10.63 19.47 -22.79
C ASN A 275 12.16 19.64 -22.87
N PRO A 276 12.80 20.33 -21.90
CA PRO A 276 14.24 20.60 -21.95
C PRO A 276 15.13 19.35 -22.06
N SER A 277 14.60 18.20 -21.64
CA SER A 277 15.31 16.91 -21.71
C SER A 277 15.09 16.12 -22.99
N GLY A 278 14.21 16.57 -23.91
CA GLY A 278 13.81 15.81 -25.09
C GLY A 278 13.09 14.49 -24.78
N LYS A 279 12.67 14.28 -23.52
CA LYS A 279 12.19 12.98 -23.04
C LYS A 279 10.76 12.73 -23.50
N LYS A 280 10.52 11.55 -24.08
CA LYS A 280 9.18 11.14 -24.51
C LYS A 280 8.52 10.28 -23.44
N TYR A 281 7.25 10.52 -23.19
CA TYR A 281 6.49 9.83 -22.16
C TYR A 281 5.47 8.89 -22.80
N GLY A 282 5.52 7.61 -22.41
CA GLY A 282 4.69 6.55 -22.98
C GLY A 282 3.34 6.38 -22.28
N ILE A 283 2.81 5.16 -22.37
CA ILE A 283 1.45 4.80 -21.96
C ILE A 283 1.12 5.10 -20.50
N GLU A 284 2.13 5.11 -19.64
CA GLU A 284 1.97 5.42 -18.22
C GLU A 284 1.39 6.82 -18.00
N THR A 285 1.75 7.78 -18.84
CA THR A 285 1.21 9.15 -18.78
C THR A 285 -0.25 9.18 -19.22
N ALA A 286 -0.63 8.36 -20.19
CA ALA A 286 -2.02 8.22 -20.62
C ALA A 286 -2.92 7.62 -19.53
N LEU A 287 -2.36 6.79 -18.64
CA LEU A 287 -3.09 6.08 -17.58
C LEU A 287 -2.87 6.68 -16.17
N ARG A 288 -2.43 7.94 -16.08
CA ARG A 288 -2.40 8.68 -14.81
C ARG A 288 -3.82 9.03 -14.38
N GLN A 289 -4.07 9.00 -13.06
CA GLN A 289 -5.39 9.29 -12.50
C GLN A 289 -5.92 10.66 -12.96
N GLU A 290 -5.07 11.70 -12.89
CA GLU A 290 -5.38 13.04 -13.38
C GLU A 290 -5.89 13.05 -14.83
N LYS A 291 -5.29 12.25 -15.73
CA LYS A 291 -5.70 12.18 -17.14
C LYS A 291 -6.97 11.37 -17.33
N ILE A 292 -7.13 10.30 -16.58
CA ILE A 292 -8.34 9.47 -16.59
C ILE A 292 -9.54 10.33 -16.18
N ASP A 293 -9.44 11.04 -15.05
CA ASP A 293 -10.52 11.86 -14.53
C ASP A 293 -10.81 13.07 -15.42
N GLU A 294 -9.76 13.69 -16.00
CA GLU A 294 -9.92 14.78 -16.98
C GLU A 294 -10.69 14.32 -18.23
N ILE A 295 -10.42 13.12 -18.74
CA ILE A 295 -11.04 12.63 -19.99
C ILE A 295 -12.44 12.08 -19.73
N LEU A 296 -12.63 11.32 -18.65
CA LEU A 296 -13.94 10.79 -18.29
C LEU A 296 -14.88 11.90 -17.80
N GLY A 297 -14.36 12.91 -17.09
CA GLY A 297 -15.16 14.03 -16.59
C GLY A 297 -15.50 15.10 -17.63
N ARG A 298 -15.08 14.96 -18.90
CA ARG A 298 -15.57 15.83 -19.97
C ARG A 298 -16.99 15.42 -20.30
N ASP A 299 -17.93 16.37 -20.22
CA ASP A 299 -19.25 16.20 -20.79
C ASP A 299 -19.11 15.99 -22.31
N ASP A 300 -19.80 14.98 -22.85
CA ASP A 300 -20.00 14.82 -24.30
C ASP A 300 -20.85 15.99 -24.85
#